data_AF-A0A835YSE5-F1
#
_entry.id   AF-A0A835YSE5-F1
#
_cell.length_a   1.000
_cell.length_b   1.000
_cell.length_c   1.000
_cell.angle_alpha   90.00
_cell.angle_beta   90.00
_cell.angle_gamma   90.00
#
_symmetry.space_group_name_H-M   'P 1'
#
loop_
_entity.id
_entity.type
_entity.pdbx_description
1 polymer ?
#
loop_
_entity_poly.entity_id
_entity_poly.type
_entity_poly.pdbx_seq_one_letter_code
_entity_poly.pdbx_strand_id
1 'polypeptide(L)'
;MSNLGEETIFNLLPREEVKAEKPPRYRSLFDPKSPVPYSTFKNTGGGVYGKRDGGSHKPDVYLKRGTGSAGGPSHTVRSTPEKRPERGEDLRKAAVPLAKERPVMGVKADKNFITANAVNAILAVPKTRTPPTIDYLAKEDYGKVPAYLGQIKEEVEPMPEDERLELLDALKSKWDAVNARYQKLCHQTFFERGRLEQKKSLEKMLDAIEADIEKIGKGPIMVKK
;
A
#
# COMPACT_ATOMS: atom_id res chain seq x y z
N MET A 1 53.37 1.78 -8.90
CA MET A 1 53.42 3.20 -8.55
C MET A 1 53.79 3.28 -7.08
N SER A 2 55.05 3.63 -6.82
CA SER A 2 55.70 3.67 -5.51
C SER A 2 55.15 4.83 -4.66
N ASN A 3 54.88 4.56 -3.39
CA ASN A 3 54.51 5.55 -2.38
C ASN A 3 55.56 6.67 -2.34
N LEU A 4 55.18 7.85 -2.83
CA LEU A 4 55.96 9.08 -2.78
C LEU A 4 55.75 9.76 -1.42
N GLY A 5 56.18 9.11 -0.34
CA GLY A 5 56.16 9.66 1.02
C GLY A 5 57.58 9.76 1.54
N GLU A 6 57.97 10.92 2.03
CA GLU A 6 59.31 11.21 2.57
C GLU A 6 59.80 10.09 3.50
N GLU A 7 60.97 9.53 3.20
CA GLU A 7 61.59 8.45 3.97
C GLU A 7 61.95 8.98 5.36
N THR A 8 61.07 8.72 6.32
CA THR A 8 61.21 9.13 7.72
C THR A 8 61.40 7.89 8.59
N ILE A 9 62.29 7.97 9.59
CA ILE A 9 62.59 6.86 10.53
C ILE A 9 61.30 6.28 11.18
N PHE A 10 60.25 7.09 11.31
CA PHE A 10 58.96 6.70 11.86
C PHE A 10 58.16 5.72 10.98
N ASN A 11 58.52 5.55 9.69
CA ASN A 11 57.89 4.62 8.76
C ASN A 11 58.67 3.29 8.60
N LEU A 12 59.71 3.06 9.41
CA LEU A 12 60.55 1.85 9.35
C LEU A 12 59.82 0.59 9.89
N LEU A 13 58.88 0.78 10.80
CA LEU A 13 58.06 -0.30 11.35
C LEU A 13 56.72 -0.35 10.61
N PRO A 14 56.29 -1.54 10.14
CA PRO A 14 54.96 -1.67 9.59
C PRO A 14 53.94 -1.28 10.67
N ARG A 15 53.02 -0.36 10.35
CA ARG A 15 51.91 -0.06 11.25
C ARG A 15 51.07 -1.33 11.38
N GLU A 16 50.84 -1.78 12.60
CA GLU A 16 49.99 -2.94 12.86
C GLU A 16 48.57 -2.59 12.41
N GLU A 17 48.14 -3.15 11.29
CA GLU A 17 46.79 -2.96 10.77
C GLU A 17 45.81 -3.67 11.73
N VAL A 18 45.14 -2.89 12.58
CA VAL A 18 44.09 -3.40 13.46
C VAL A 18 42.97 -3.95 12.59
N LYS A 19 42.90 -5.27 12.46
CA LYS A 19 41.87 -5.95 11.68
C LYS A 19 40.52 -5.72 12.33
N ALA A 20 39.67 -4.91 11.68
CA ALA A 20 38.32 -4.65 12.18
C ALA A 20 37.53 -5.96 12.35
N GLU A 21 37.03 -6.22 13.56
CA GLU A 21 36.17 -7.37 13.83
C GLU A 21 34.82 -7.17 13.14
N LYS A 22 34.32 -8.23 12.50
CA LYS A 22 33.03 -8.17 11.81
C LYS A 22 31.91 -7.97 12.84
N PRO A 23 30.92 -7.10 12.59
CA PRO A 23 29.82 -6.90 13.52
C PRO A 23 29.03 -8.20 13.72
N PRO A 24 28.40 -8.39 14.89
CA PRO A 24 27.58 -9.55 15.15
C PRO A 24 26.44 -9.64 14.13
N ARG A 25 26.07 -10.88 13.78
CA ARG A 25 25.00 -11.14 12.80
C ARG A 25 23.66 -10.61 13.34
N TYR A 26 22.96 -9.81 12.52
CA TYR A 26 21.61 -9.34 12.81
C TYR A 26 20.67 -10.51 13.13
N ARG A 27 19.88 -10.38 14.21
CA ARG A 27 18.80 -11.31 14.56
C ARG A 27 17.49 -10.53 14.57
N SER A 28 16.47 -11.08 13.92
CA SER A 28 15.13 -10.48 13.90
C SER A 28 14.53 -10.40 15.31
N LEU A 29 13.72 -9.36 15.53
CA LEU A 29 12.88 -9.25 16.74
C LEU A 29 11.80 -10.33 16.82
N PHE A 30 11.52 -11.01 15.71
CA PHE A 30 10.53 -12.07 15.62
C PHE A 30 11.15 -13.41 15.98
N ASP A 31 10.52 -14.13 16.92
CA ASP A 31 10.87 -15.50 17.25
C ASP A 31 10.43 -16.44 16.10
N PRO A 32 11.36 -17.12 15.40
CA PRO A 32 11.03 -18.01 14.29
C PRO A 32 10.24 -19.26 14.72
N LYS A 33 10.21 -19.57 16.02
CA LYS A 33 9.45 -20.70 16.57
C LYS A 33 8.10 -20.28 17.16
N SER A 34 7.81 -18.99 17.21
CA SER A 34 6.49 -18.51 17.60
C SER A 34 5.45 -18.97 16.57
N PRO A 35 4.27 -19.45 17.00
CA PRO A 35 3.18 -19.70 16.08
C PRO A 35 2.88 -18.43 15.30
N VAL A 36 2.72 -18.56 13.98
CA VAL A 36 2.41 -17.44 13.09
C VAL A 36 1.09 -16.79 13.54
N PRO A 37 1.10 -15.52 13.99
CA PRO A 37 -0.14 -14.82 14.31
C PRO A 37 -0.96 -14.68 13.03
N TYR A 38 -2.29 -14.75 13.15
CA TYR A 38 -3.24 -14.68 12.03
C TYR A 38 -3.28 -15.86 11.05
N SER A 39 -2.52 -16.94 11.25
CA SER A 39 -2.72 -18.15 10.44
C SER A 39 -4.06 -18.82 10.77
N THR A 40 -4.91 -18.97 9.75
CA THR A 40 -6.20 -19.66 9.82
C THR A 40 -6.04 -21.17 10.00
N PHE A 41 -4.86 -21.72 9.70
CA PHE A 41 -4.55 -23.14 9.81
C PHE A 41 -3.98 -23.46 11.19
N LYS A 42 -4.84 -23.47 12.21
CA LYS A 42 -4.48 -24.00 13.53
C LYS A 42 -4.49 -25.52 13.46
N ASN A 43 -3.32 -26.14 13.34
CA ASN A 43 -3.23 -27.61 13.35
C ASN A 43 -3.17 -28.11 14.80
N THR A 44 -4.34 -28.20 15.45
CA THR A 44 -4.49 -28.86 16.75
C THR A 44 -4.74 -30.35 16.53
N GLY A 45 -4.12 -31.19 17.36
CA GLY A 45 -3.98 -32.63 17.13
C GLY A 45 -5.25 -33.38 16.74
N GLY A 46 -5.10 -34.28 15.76
CA GLY A 46 -6.17 -35.16 15.26
C GLY A 46 -6.98 -34.60 14.09
N GLY A 47 -6.40 -33.71 13.26
CA GLY A 47 -7.05 -33.06 12.10
C GLY A 47 -7.66 -34.00 11.06
N VAL A 48 -7.19 -33.98 9.80
CA VAL A 48 -7.83 -34.68 8.66
C VAL A 48 -8.07 -36.18 8.90
N TYR A 49 -7.22 -36.84 9.69
CA TYR A 49 -7.20 -38.30 9.85
C TYR A 49 -7.61 -38.79 11.25
N GLY A 50 -8.11 -37.91 12.12
CA GLY A 50 -8.52 -38.30 13.47
C GLY A 50 -7.40 -38.90 14.34
N LYS A 51 -7.78 -39.69 15.35
CA LYS A 51 -6.83 -40.43 16.21
C LYS A 51 -6.67 -41.86 15.68
N ARG A 52 -5.47 -42.44 15.85
CA ARG A 52 -5.20 -43.85 15.51
C ARG A 52 -6.08 -44.79 16.35
N ASP A 53 -6.27 -46.02 15.87
CA ASP A 53 -7.04 -47.05 16.57
C ASP A 53 -6.56 -47.25 18.01
N GLY A 54 -7.50 -47.24 18.96
CA GLY A 54 -7.23 -47.26 20.40
C GLY A 54 -6.91 -45.91 21.05
N GLY A 55 -6.72 -44.84 20.26
CA GLY A 55 -6.48 -43.47 20.75
C GLY A 55 -7.75 -42.66 21.04
N SER A 56 -8.91 -43.17 20.62
CA SER A 56 -10.23 -42.60 20.93
C SER A 56 -10.68 -42.95 22.35
N HIS A 57 -11.61 -42.15 22.91
CA HIS A 57 -12.16 -42.42 24.24
C HIS A 57 -12.86 -43.77 24.24
N LYS A 58 -12.49 -44.67 25.15
CA LYS A 58 -13.11 -45.99 25.25
C LYS A 58 -14.55 -45.83 25.75
N PRO A 59 -15.53 -46.55 25.16
CA PRO A 59 -16.94 -46.43 25.54
C PRO A 59 -17.25 -46.92 26.96
N ASP A 60 -16.34 -47.70 27.56
CA ASP A 60 -16.40 -48.16 28.95
C ASP A 60 -16.17 -47.03 29.97
N VAL A 61 -15.56 -45.92 29.54
CA VAL A 61 -15.38 -44.73 30.37
C VAL A 61 -16.55 -43.78 30.09
N TYR A 62 -17.53 -43.75 31.00
CA TYR A 62 -18.71 -42.91 30.88
C TYR A 62 -18.53 -41.55 31.57
N LEU A 63 -19.12 -40.52 30.96
CA LEU A 63 -19.14 -39.16 31.50
C LEU A 63 -20.06 -39.09 32.74
N LYS A 64 -19.59 -38.44 33.80
CA LYS A 64 -20.38 -38.20 35.03
C LYS A 64 -21.16 -36.89 34.92
N ARG A 65 -22.25 -36.74 35.69
CA ARG A 65 -23.03 -35.50 35.75
C ARG A 65 -22.11 -34.31 36.07
N GLY A 66 -22.13 -33.27 35.24
CA GLY A 66 -21.28 -32.07 35.37
C GLY A 66 -19.97 -32.12 34.58
N THR A 67 -19.60 -33.26 34.00
CA THR A 67 -18.47 -33.33 33.07
C THR A 67 -18.83 -32.60 31.76
N GLY A 68 -17.98 -31.66 31.34
CA GLY A 68 -18.22 -30.80 30.17
C GLY A 68 -18.90 -29.47 30.47
N SER A 69 -19.39 -29.24 31.69
CA SER A 69 -19.85 -27.92 32.10
C SER A 69 -18.65 -27.10 32.56
N ALA A 70 -18.31 -26.04 31.83
CA ALA A 70 -17.25 -25.13 32.24
C ALA A 70 -17.68 -24.46 33.55
N GLY A 71 -17.02 -24.79 34.64
CA GLY A 71 -17.18 -24.08 35.91
C GLY A 71 -16.78 -22.62 35.69
N GLY A 72 -17.77 -21.74 35.54
CA GLY A 72 -17.53 -20.31 35.55
C GLY A 72 -16.93 -19.90 36.90
N PRO A 73 -16.03 -18.90 36.94
CA PRO A 73 -15.49 -18.43 38.20
C PRO A 73 -16.63 -18.01 39.12
N SER A 74 -16.67 -18.57 40.33
CA SER A 74 -17.64 -18.16 41.34
C SER A 74 -17.40 -16.69 41.71
N HIS A 75 -18.40 -15.83 41.51
CA HIS A 75 -18.32 -14.40 41.81
C HIS A 75 -18.18 -14.08 43.31
N THR A 76 -18.11 -15.08 44.19
CA THR A 76 -18.16 -14.88 45.65
C THR A 76 -16.84 -15.10 46.38
N VAL A 77 -15.75 -15.47 45.71
CA VAL A 77 -14.44 -15.56 46.37
C VAL A 77 -13.56 -14.39 45.96
N ARG A 78 -13.67 -13.31 46.74
CA ARG A 78 -12.70 -12.21 46.76
C ARG A 78 -11.41 -12.71 47.40
N SER A 79 -10.61 -13.50 46.69
CA SER A 79 -9.24 -13.81 47.09
C SER A 79 -8.26 -13.03 46.24
N THR A 80 -7.47 -12.20 46.94
CA THR A 80 -6.29 -11.42 46.52
C THR A 80 -6.51 -10.16 45.67
N PRO A 81 -5.89 -9.02 46.02
CA PRO A 81 -5.96 -7.78 45.25
C PRO A 81 -4.93 -7.83 44.12
N GLU A 82 -5.06 -8.76 43.18
CA GLU A 82 -4.25 -8.73 41.96
C GLU A 82 -5.08 -8.27 40.78
N LYS A 83 -4.77 -7.04 40.36
CA LYS A 83 -4.97 -6.44 39.04
C LYS A 83 -6.31 -6.81 38.38
N ARG A 84 -7.33 -6.03 38.73
CA ARG A 84 -8.44 -5.74 37.80
C ARG A 84 -7.81 -5.43 36.43
N PRO A 85 -8.27 -6.03 35.32
CA PRO A 85 -7.65 -5.77 34.03
C PRO A 85 -7.71 -4.28 33.75
N GLU A 86 -6.53 -3.64 33.65
CA GLU A 86 -6.36 -2.24 33.26
C GLU A 86 -6.66 -2.09 31.77
N ARG A 87 -7.88 -2.43 31.37
CA ARG A 87 -8.47 -1.78 30.21
C ARG A 87 -9.19 -0.58 30.79
N GLY A 88 -8.42 0.51 30.96
CA GLY A 88 -9.01 1.81 31.21
C GLY A 88 -10.05 2.02 30.12
N GLU A 89 -11.32 2.06 30.51
CA GLU A 89 -12.32 2.63 29.63
C GLU A 89 -12.02 4.11 29.59
N ASP A 90 -11.16 4.51 28.65
CA ASP A 90 -10.95 5.91 28.33
C ASP A 90 -12.33 6.43 27.95
N LEU A 91 -12.96 7.12 28.91
CA LEU A 91 -14.27 7.71 28.72
C LEU A 91 -14.11 8.76 27.62
N ARG A 92 -14.43 8.36 26.39
CA ARG A 92 -14.30 9.21 25.18
C ARG A 92 -15.15 10.49 25.26
N LYS A 93 -16.03 10.58 26.27
CA LYS A 93 -16.94 11.70 26.48
C LYS A 93 -16.72 12.25 27.88
N ALA A 94 -16.67 13.57 27.98
CA ALA A 94 -16.67 14.26 29.27
C ALA A 94 -17.94 13.91 30.05
N ALA A 95 -17.83 13.93 31.38
CA ALA A 95 -18.99 13.75 32.26
C ALA A 95 -20.04 14.83 31.98
N VAL A 96 -21.31 14.44 32.07
CA VAL A 96 -22.43 15.39 31.94
C VAL A 96 -22.36 16.40 33.10
N PRO A 97 -22.62 17.71 32.85
CA PRO A 97 -22.63 18.72 33.90
C PRO A 97 -23.51 18.30 35.09
N LEU A 98 -23.07 18.61 36.31
CA LEU A 98 -23.82 18.25 37.50
C LEU A 98 -25.05 19.16 37.66
N ALA A 99 -26.12 18.65 38.26
CA ALA A 99 -27.34 19.43 38.51
C ALA A 99 -27.11 20.69 39.39
N LYS A 100 -26.02 20.73 40.17
CA LYS A 100 -25.62 21.88 41.00
C LYS A 100 -24.71 22.87 40.26
N GLU A 101 -24.17 22.48 39.11
CA GLU A 101 -23.29 23.30 38.28
C GLU A 101 -24.16 24.26 37.48
N ARG A 102 -24.15 25.54 37.86
CA ARG A 102 -24.89 26.57 37.13
C ARG A 102 -24.11 26.92 35.88
N PRO A 103 -24.71 26.89 34.68
CA PRO A 103 -24.05 27.40 33.48
C PRO A 103 -23.65 28.87 33.71
N VAL A 104 -22.67 29.37 32.95
CA VAL A 104 -22.30 30.79 33.00
C VAL A 104 -23.47 31.61 32.45
N MET A 105 -24.39 31.98 33.33
CA MET A 105 -25.63 32.67 33.01
C MET A 105 -25.32 34.16 32.82
N GLY A 106 -25.81 34.72 31.72
CA GLY A 106 -25.78 36.17 31.52
C GLY A 106 -24.49 36.71 30.89
N VAL A 107 -23.78 35.93 30.07
CA VAL A 107 -22.78 36.47 29.13
C VAL A 107 -23.50 37.30 28.06
N LYS A 108 -23.94 38.50 28.44
CA LYS A 108 -24.41 39.51 27.51
C LYS A 108 -23.15 40.18 26.99
N ALA A 109 -22.88 40.08 25.69
CA ALA A 109 -21.87 40.92 25.09
C ALA A 109 -22.35 42.37 25.19
N ASP A 110 -21.50 43.31 25.61
CA ASP A 110 -21.78 44.76 25.63
C ASP A 110 -21.91 45.36 24.21
N LYS A 111 -22.15 44.50 23.20
CA LYS A 111 -22.30 44.88 21.80
C LYS A 111 -23.70 45.42 21.58
N ASN A 112 -23.77 46.67 21.12
CA ASN A 112 -25.00 47.24 20.63
C ASN A 112 -25.33 46.71 19.23
N PHE A 113 -26.15 45.67 19.18
CA PHE A 113 -26.54 44.98 17.94
C PHE A 113 -27.23 45.89 16.92
N ILE A 114 -27.91 46.96 17.36
CA ILE A 114 -28.55 47.92 16.44
C ILE A 114 -27.47 48.68 15.66
N THR A 115 -26.49 49.24 16.37
CA THR A 115 -25.38 49.97 15.75
C THR A 115 -24.48 49.06 14.92
N ALA A 116 -24.16 47.87 15.41
CA ALA A 116 -23.31 46.91 14.71
C ALA A 116 -23.97 46.40 13.42
N ASN A 117 -25.27 46.11 13.44
CA ASN A 117 -26.00 45.69 12.25
C ASN A 117 -26.11 46.83 11.24
N ALA A 118 -26.34 48.06 11.70
CA ALA A 118 -26.39 49.24 10.83
C ALA A 118 -25.04 49.47 10.13
N VAL A 119 -23.94 49.46 10.88
CA VAL A 119 -22.59 49.62 10.30
C VAL A 119 -22.26 48.48 9.34
N ASN A 120 -22.57 47.23 9.69
CA ASN A 120 -22.31 46.09 8.81
C ASN A 120 -23.10 46.18 7.50
N ALA A 121 -24.35 46.64 7.54
CA ALA A 121 -25.15 46.86 6.34
C ALA A 121 -24.61 48.02 5.48
N ILE A 122 -24.16 49.11 6.09
CA ILE A 122 -23.58 50.27 5.39
C ILE A 122 -22.26 49.90 4.71
N LEU A 123 -21.41 49.11 5.38
CA LEU A 123 -20.12 48.69 4.85
C LEU A 123 -20.21 47.48 3.91
N ALA A 124 -21.38 46.85 3.78
CA ALA A 124 -21.55 45.69 2.93
C ALA A 124 -21.42 46.08 1.45
N VAL A 125 -20.42 45.51 0.77
CA VAL A 125 -20.30 45.62 -0.67
C VAL A 125 -21.52 44.93 -1.31
N PRO A 126 -22.22 45.59 -2.25
CA PRO A 126 -23.37 45.00 -2.93
C PRO A 126 -22.94 43.74 -3.68
N LYS A 127 -23.67 42.63 -3.48
CA LYS A 127 -23.43 41.39 -4.21
C LYS A 127 -23.77 41.58 -5.68
N THR A 128 -22.83 41.29 -6.57
CA THR A 128 -23.09 41.21 -8.01
C THR A 128 -24.07 40.06 -8.28
N ARG A 129 -25.24 40.38 -8.81
CA ARG A 129 -26.35 39.43 -9.02
C ARG A 129 -26.10 38.41 -10.13
N THR A 130 -25.18 38.72 -11.03
CA THR A 130 -24.84 37.88 -12.17
C THR A 130 -23.33 37.66 -12.18
N PRO A 131 -22.85 36.40 -12.34
CA PRO A 131 -21.44 36.20 -12.62
C PRO A 131 -21.10 36.94 -13.92
N PRO A 132 -19.92 37.59 -14.00
CA PRO A 132 -19.50 38.24 -15.23
C PRO A 132 -19.39 37.19 -16.34
N THR A 133 -19.85 37.54 -17.54
CA THR A 133 -19.63 36.75 -18.74
C THR A 133 -18.12 36.76 -19.03
N ILE A 134 -17.47 35.61 -18.94
CA ILE A 134 -16.03 35.48 -19.19
C ILE A 134 -15.78 35.65 -20.70
N ASP A 135 -15.08 36.72 -21.07
CA ASP A 135 -14.60 36.91 -22.43
C ASP A 135 -13.31 36.12 -22.66
N TYR A 136 -13.39 35.05 -23.44
CA TYR A 136 -12.25 34.19 -23.75
C TYR A 136 -11.30 34.81 -24.78
N LEU A 137 -11.75 35.82 -25.53
CA LEU A 137 -10.94 36.53 -26.52
C LEU A 137 -10.01 37.56 -25.85
N ALA A 138 -10.44 38.10 -24.71
CA ALA A 138 -9.67 39.04 -23.91
C ALA A 138 -8.53 38.41 -23.10
N LYS A 139 -8.20 37.13 -23.33
CA LYS A 139 -7.02 36.50 -22.71
C LYS A 139 -5.75 37.12 -23.25
N GLU A 140 -4.82 37.48 -22.35
CA GLU A 140 -3.53 38.09 -22.70
C GLU A 140 -2.66 37.22 -23.63
N ASP A 141 -2.87 35.91 -23.55
CA ASP A 141 -2.15 34.89 -24.32
C ASP A 141 -2.95 34.36 -25.51
N TYR A 142 -4.06 35.01 -25.87
CA TYR A 142 -4.84 34.61 -27.04
C TYR A 142 -3.96 34.71 -28.31
N GLY A 143 -3.86 33.61 -29.05
CA GLY A 143 -3.02 33.51 -30.24
C GLY A 143 -1.52 33.33 -29.98
N LYS A 144 -1.05 33.36 -28.72
CA LYS A 144 0.33 33.05 -28.36
C LYS A 144 0.47 31.57 -28.03
N VAL A 145 1.60 30.97 -28.44
CA VAL A 145 1.94 29.61 -28.05
C VAL A 145 2.39 29.62 -26.58
N PRO A 146 1.76 28.82 -25.68
CA PRO A 146 2.14 28.78 -24.27
C PRO A 146 3.60 28.38 -24.04
N ALA A 147 4.26 29.04 -23.10
CA ALA A 147 5.69 28.84 -22.81
C ALA A 147 6.07 27.40 -22.43
N TYR A 148 5.18 26.68 -21.75
CA TYR A 148 5.43 25.30 -21.32
C TYR A 148 5.60 24.33 -22.50
N LEU A 149 5.07 24.64 -23.68
CA LEU A 149 5.26 23.79 -24.87
C LEU A 149 6.71 23.80 -25.36
N GLY A 150 7.47 24.87 -25.10
CA GLY A 150 8.92 24.90 -25.37
C GLY A 150 9.67 23.90 -24.48
N GLN A 151 9.34 23.89 -23.19
CA GLN A 151 9.94 22.95 -22.22
C GLN A 151 9.64 21.49 -22.59
N ILE A 152 8.40 21.19 -22.97
CA ILE A 152 8.01 19.83 -23.39
C ILE A 152 8.76 19.40 -24.66
N LYS A 153 8.96 20.30 -25.63
CA LYS A 153 9.71 19.99 -26.85
C LYS A 153 11.19 19.73 -26.59
N GLU A 154 11.77 20.37 -25.58
CA GLU A 154 13.17 20.15 -25.18
C GLU A 154 13.33 18.85 -24.37
N GLU A 155 12.32 18.50 -23.58
CA GLU A 155 12.27 17.27 -22.79
C GLU A 155 12.02 16.01 -23.63
N VAL A 156 11.42 16.18 -24.82
CA VAL A 156 10.98 15.07 -25.67
C VAL A 156 11.80 15.02 -26.96
N GLU A 157 12.53 13.93 -27.16
CA GLU A 157 13.34 13.67 -28.36
C GLU A 157 12.72 12.53 -29.19
N PRO A 158 12.72 12.59 -30.53
CA PRO A 158 12.32 11.44 -31.33
C PRO A 158 13.28 10.27 -31.11
N MET A 159 12.74 9.09 -30.83
CA MET A 159 13.49 7.83 -30.81
C MET A 159 14.20 7.64 -32.17
N PRO A 160 15.49 7.25 -32.18
CA PRO A 160 16.19 6.90 -33.41
C PRO A 160 15.39 5.85 -34.21
N GLU A 161 15.36 6.00 -35.54
CA GLU A 161 14.61 5.10 -36.40
C GLU A 161 15.15 3.66 -36.34
N ASP A 162 16.46 3.50 -36.15
CA ASP A 162 17.13 2.20 -36.02
C ASP A 162 16.65 1.43 -34.79
N GLU A 163 16.65 2.07 -33.61
CA GLU A 163 16.15 1.48 -32.36
C GLU A 163 14.65 1.10 -32.47
N ARG A 164 13.87 1.93 -33.18
CA ARG A 164 12.45 1.65 -33.44
C ARG A 164 12.27 0.40 -34.31
N LEU A 165 13.11 0.23 -35.33
CA LEU A 165 13.06 -0.93 -36.22
C LEU A 165 13.47 -2.21 -35.49
N GLU A 166 14.53 -2.15 -34.67
CA GLU A 166 14.92 -3.27 -33.80
C GLU A 166 13.81 -3.68 -32.84
N LEU A 167 13.13 -2.69 -32.23
CA LEU A 167 12.00 -2.95 -31.34
C LEU A 167 10.82 -3.61 -32.08
N LEU A 168 10.53 -3.18 -33.31
CA LEU A 168 9.51 -3.80 -34.15
C LEU A 168 9.85 -5.24 -34.53
N ASP A 169 11.12 -5.50 -34.88
CA ASP A 169 11.58 -6.85 -35.21
C ASP A 169 11.49 -7.77 -33.99
N ALA A 170 11.96 -7.30 -32.82
CA ALA A 170 11.85 -8.03 -31.56
C ALA A 170 10.39 -8.32 -31.17
N LEU A 171 9.47 -7.36 -31.37
CA LEU A 171 8.04 -7.56 -31.11
C LEU A 171 7.41 -8.57 -32.09
N LYS A 172 7.77 -8.54 -33.37
CA LYS A 172 7.32 -9.53 -34.35
C LYS A 172 7.85 -10.92 -34.02
N SER A 173 9.13 -11.05 -33.67
CA SER A 173 9.72 -12.32 -33.23
C SER A 173 9.02 -12.88 -31.98
N LYS A 174 8.67 -11.99 -31.03
CA LYS A 174 7.88 -12.35 -29.85
C LYS A 174 6.46 -12.79 -30.23
N TRP A 175 5.80 -12.10 -31.17
CA TRP A 175 4.50 -12.50 -31.70
C TRP A 175 4.56 -13.89 -32.32
N ASP A 176 5.55 -14.17 -33.17
CA ASP A 176 5.74 -15.48 -33.80
C ASP A 176 5.89 -16.59 -32.76
N ALA A 177 6.69 -16.36 -31.71
CA ALA A 177 6.89 -17.32 -30.64
C ALA A 177 5.61 -17.60 -29.83
N VAL A 178 4.83 -16.56 -29.51
CA VAL A 178 3.56 -16.69 -28.78
C VAL A 178 2.49 -17.34 -29.66
N ASN A 179 2.40 -16.94 -30.94
CA ASN A 179 1.46 -17.49 -31.90
C ASN A 179 1.74 -18.98 -32.16
N ALA A 180 3.01 -19.37 -32.30
CA ALA A 180 3.39 -20.78 -32.42
C ALA A 180 2.94 -21.63 -31.21
N ARG A 181 3.00 -21.08 -29.98
CA ARG A 181 2.50 -21.75 -28.77
C ARG A 181 0.97 -21.82 -28.77
N TYR A 182 0.30 -20.72 -29.15
CA TYR A 182 -1.14 -20.64 -29.27
C TYR A 182 -1.70 -21.66 -30.27
N GLN A 183 -1.09 -21.75 -31.47
CA GLN A 183 -1.48 -22.71 -32.50
C GLN A 183 -1.34 -24.16 -32.02
N LYS A 184 -0.21 -24.52 -31.37
CA LYS A 184 -0.01 -25.86 -30.77
C LYS A 184 -1.12 -26.21 -29.78
N LEU A 185 -1.58 -25.24 -28.99
CA LEU A 185 -2.66 -25.44 -28.02
C LEU A 185 -4.03 -25.58 -28.70
N CYS A 186 -4.26 -24.87 -29.81
CA CYS A 186 -5.51 -24.93 -30.57
C CYS A 186 -5.76 -26.28 -31.23
N HIS A 187 -4.71 -26.98 -31.67
CA HIS A 187 -4.82 -28.28 -32.33
C HIS A 187 -4.98 -29.47 -31.37
N GLN A 188 -5.06 -29.23 -30.06
CA GLN A 188 -5.16 -30.29 -29.07
C GLN A 188 -6.63 -30.63 -28.77
N THR A 189 -7.02 -31.87 -29.01
CA THR A 189 -8.44 -32.33 -29.00
C THR A 189 -9.02 -32.63 -27.62
N PHE A 190 -8.22 -32.54 -26.54
CA PHE A 190 -8.67 -32.75 -25.17
C PHE A 190 -8.49 -31.46 -24.34
N PHE A 191 -9.62 -30.81 -24.02
CA PHE A 191 -9.67 -29.56 -23.28
C PHE A 191 -9.86 -29.81 -21.78
N GLU A 192 -8.76 -29.83 -21.03
CA GLU A 192 -8.80 -29.71 -19.57
C GLU A 192 -9.05 -28.24 -19.17
N ARG A 193 -9.79 -27.98 -18.07
CA ARG A 193 -10.18 -26.61 -17.65
C ARG A 193 -9.00 -25.63 -17.54
N GLY A 194 -7.84 -26.06 -17.05
CA GLY A 194 -6.65 -25.20 -16.93
C GLY A 194 -6.03 -24.81 -18.29
N ARG A 195 -6.28 -25.60 -19.34
CA ARG A 195 -5.77 -25.35 -20.69
C ARG A 195 -6.54 -24.21 -21.38
N LEU A 196 -7.81 -24.03 -21.04
CA LEU A 196 -8.62 -22.91 -21.52
C LEU A 196 -8.10 -21.56 -20.99
N GLU A 197 -7.68 -21.51 -19.72
CA GLU A 197 -7.09 -20.31 -19.13
C GLU A 197 -5.72 -19.98 -19.75
N GLN A 198 -4.90 -21.00 -20.03
CA GLN A 198 -3.65 -20.84 -20.77
C GLN A 198 -3.89 -20.32 -22.19
N LYS A 199 -4.93 -20.81 -22.88
CA LYS A 199 -5.30 -20.32 -24.21
C LYS A 199 -5.72 -18.85 -24.15
N LYS A 200 -6.62 -18.51 -23.22
CA LYS A 200 -7.10 -17.14 -23.02
C LYS A 200 -5.96 -16.17 -22.66
N SER A 201 -4.97 -16.62 -21.88
CA SER A 201 -3.80 -15.79 -21.57
C SER A 201 -2.89 -15.58 -22.77
N LEU A 202 -2.74 -16.59 -23.64
CA LEU A 202 -2.03 -16.46 -24.93
C LEU A 202 -2.73 -15.50 -25.89
N GLU A 203 -4.07 -15.57 -26.02
CA GLU A 203 -4.87 -14.62 -26.80
C GLU A 203 -4.66 -13.19 -26.32
N LYS A 204 -4.80 -12.97 -25.00
CA LYS A 204 -4.56 -11.65 -24.40
C LYS A 204 -3.13 -11.13 -24.64
N MET A 205 -2.14 -12.03 -24.66
CA MET A 205 -0.76 -11.66 -24.97
C MET A 205 -0.57 -11.30 -26.44
N LEU A 206 -1.25 -12.00 -27.37
CA LEU A 206 -1.24 -11.66 -28.80
C LEU A 206 -1.88 -10.29 -29.03
N ASP A 207 -3.07 -10.05 -28.49
CA ASP A 207 -3.77 -8.76 -28.60
C ASP A 207 -2.90 -7.59 -28.09
N ALA A 208 -2.20 -7.81 -26.98
CA ALA A 208 -1.30 -6.79 -26.42
C ALA A 208 -0.10 -6.51 -27.35
N ILE A 209 0.54 -7.55 -27.89
CA ILE A 209 1.68 -7.40 -28.81
C ILE A 209 1.23 -6.74 -30.11
N GLU A 210 0.06 -7.12 -30.65
CA GLU A 210 -0.50 -6.50 -31.86
C GLU A 210 -0.79 -5.01 -31.65
N ALA A 211 -1.38 -4.64 -30.50
CA ALA A 211 -1.59 -3.25 -30.14
C ALA A 211 -0.27 -2.46 -30.01
N ASP A 212 0.78 -3.08 -29.49
CA ASP A 212 2.09 -2.43 -29.35
C ASP A 212 2.81 -2.29 -30.70
N ILE A 213 2.71 -3.28 -31.59
CA ILE A 213 3.18 -3.19 -32.99
C ILE A 213 2.44 -2.06 -33.71
N GLU A 214 1.12 -1.93 -33.52
CA GLU A 214 0.31 -0.89 -34.15
C GLU A 214 0.72 0.51 -33.67
N LYS A 215 0.97 0.69 -32.36
CA LYS A 215 1.43 1.97 -31.80
C LYS A 215 2.79 2.37 -32.35
N ILE A 216 3.73 1.42 -32.41
CA ILE A 216 5.10 1.70 -32.87
C ILE A 216 5.17 1.88 -34.39
N GLY A 217 4.27 1.22 -35.13
CA GLY A 217 4.18 1.30 -36.59
C GLY A 217 3.61 2.62 -37.13
N LYS A 218 2.73 3.31 -36.39
CA LYS A 218 2.00 4.51 -36.85
C LYS A 218 2.86 5.77 -37.05
N GLY A 219 4.10 5.82 -36.52
CA GLY A 219 4.96 6.98 -36.72
C GLY A 219 6.17 7.06 -35.78
N PRO A 220 6.87 8.21 -35.78
CA PRO A 220 8.01 8.45 -34.89
C PRO A 220 7.53 8.51 -33.43
N ILE A 221 8.23 7.78 -32.56
CA ILE A 221 7.94 7.74 -31.13
C ILE A 221 8.75 8.81 -30.44
N MET A 222 8.09 9.58 -29.61
CA MET A 222 8.65 10.62 -28.77
C MET A 222 9.06 10.03 -27.43
N VAL A 223 10.36 10.08 -27.10
CA VAL A 223 10.93 9.57 -25.86
C VAL A 223 11.32 10.74 -24.99
N LYS A 224 10.99 10.64 -23.70
CA LYS A 224 11.45 11.61 -22.71
C LYS A 224 12.93 11.39 -22.44
N LYS A 225 13.71 12.46 -22.51
CA LYS A 225 15.13 12.48 -22.18
C LYS A 225 15.39 12.12 -20.71
#